data_AF-A0A1Z2KW59-F1
#
_entry.id   AF-A0A1Z2KW59-F1
#
_cell.length_a   1.000
_cell.length_b   1.000
_cell.length_c   1.000
_cell.angle_alpha   90.00
_cell.angle_beta   90.00
_cell.angle_gamma   90.00
#
_symmetry.space_group_name_H-M   'P 1'
#
loop_
_entity.id
_entity.type
_entity.pdbx_description
1 polymer ?
#
loop_
_entity_poly.entity_id
_entity_poly.type
_entity_poly.pdbx_seq_one_letter_code
_entity_poly.pdbx_strand_id
1 'polypeptide(L)'
;MTEPRPHILFSFGTLLDERVQTALFGQAVPSSPASLAGYTTRPQPITDPAVIAASGLDVHLTLERRIGAEVKGAVLHLTDQDLAAADAYEVDDYARRRVVLSSGERAWAYLDAKPLRPAARIVIVGDSIAYGRCDPQGGWAGRLAAAHIGANEADHRVFNLAIPGSTLAEVSEQTPALLAPRLPDTLLVAAGVNDSAQPLAGPGALSDEPPRITESLDSLAATALSHNARLVVMGPMWLDETRTRDYGGLRFTLERALAVRESVRAWCDAHHVDHLDMWEPLRERSDLLVDGLHPEGEGHEVLYRHLDALAR
;
A
#
# COMPACT_ATOMS: atom_id res chain seq x y z
N MET A 1 -23.88 -31.14 -5.51
CA MET A 1 -23.24 -30.49 -4.37
C MET A 1 -22.98 -29.06 -4.79
N THR A 2 -23.45 -28.06 -4.04
CA THR A 2 -23.12 -26.66 -4.32
C THR A 2 -21.62 -26.45 -4.15
N GLU A 3 -20.97 -25.79 -5.11
CA GLU A 3 -19.54 -25.48 -5.01
C GLU A 3 -19.25 -24.63 -3.76
N PRO A 4 -18.07 -24.83 -3.12
CA PRO A 4 -17.68 -24.04 -1.97
C PRO A 4 -17.52 -22.58 -2.37
N ARG A 5 -18.07 -21.67 -1.57
CA ARG A 5 -17.99 -20.22 -1.75
C ARG A 5 -17.19 -19.60 -0.60
N PRO A 6 -15.86 -19.75 -0.57
CA PRO A 6 -15.04 -19.35 0.57
C PRO A 6 -14.85 -17.82 0.66
N HIS A 7 -15.20 -17.08 -0.39
CA HIS A 7 -14.92 -15.65 -0.48
C HIS A 7 -16.12 -14.81 -0.07
N ILE A 8 -15.85 -13.78 0.73
CA ILE A 8 -16.81 -12.78 1.17
C ILE A 8 -16.38 -11.46 0.53
N LEU A 9 -17.18 -10.95 -0.40
CA LEU A 9 -16.93 -9.69 -1.11
C LEU A 9 -17.99 -8.66 -0.72
N PHE A 10 -17.59 -7.57 -0.09
CA PHE A 10 -18.44 -6.40 0.10
C PHE A 10 -18.63 -5.65 -1.21
N SER A 11 -19.88 -5.35 -1.53
CA SER A 11 -20.25 -4.43 -2.61
C SER A 11 -21.35 -3.48 -2.16
N PHE A 12 -21.34 -2.29 -2.74
CA PHE A 12 -22.35 -1.24 -2.57
C PHE A 12 -22.86 -0.71 -3.91
N GLY A 13 -22.44 -1.34 -5.02
CA GLY A 13 -22.66 -0.89 -6.39
C GLY A 13 -23.36 -1.94 -7.26
N THR A 14 -23.05 -1.93 -8.55
CA THR A 14 -23.73 -2.73 -9.59
C THR A 14 -23.59 -4.24 -9.41
N LEU A 15 -22.55 -4.73 -8.73
CA LEU A 15 -22.42 -6.16 -8.40
C LEU A 15 -23.56 -6.70 -7.52
N LEU A 16 -24.36 -5.84 -6.90
CA LEU A 16 -25.58 -6.23 -6.18
C LEU A 16 -26.79 -6.49 -7.10
N ASP A 17 -26.74 -6.05 -8.37
CA ASP A 17 -27.80 -6.28 -9.34
C ASP A 17 -27.79 -7.74 -9.82
N GLU A 18 -28.92 -8.44 -9.68
CA GLU A 18 -29.09 -9.83 -10.09
C GLU A 18 -28.79 -10.07 -11.57
N ARG A 19 -29.05 -9.08 -12.45
CA ARG A 19 -28.73 -9.18 -13.89
C ARG A 19 -27.23 -9.17 -14.12
N VAL A 20 -26.50 -8.32 -13.40
CA VAL A 20 -25.03 -8.27 -13.44
C VAL A 20 -24.46 -9.58 -12.89
N GLN A 21 -24.97 -10.07 -11.76
CA GLN A 21 -24.56 -11.35 -11.20
C GLN A 21 -24.82 -12.51 -12.15
N THR A 22 -25.98 -12.54 -12.82
CA THR A 22 -26.30 -13.59 -13.78
C THR A 22 -25.37 -13.54 -15.00
N ALA A 23 -25.01 -12.33 -15.47
CA ALA A 23 -24.07 -12.16 -16.58
C ALA A 23 -22.64 -12.59 -16.21
N LEU A 24 -22.18 -12.29 -14.98
CA LEU A 24 -20.81 -12.56 -14.54
C LEU A 24 -20.62 -13.97 -13.96
N PHE A 25 -21.56 -14.42 -13.14
CA PHE A 25 -21.47 -15.65 -12.33
C PHE A 25 -22.41 -16.76 -12.85
N GLY A 26 -23.20 -16.47 -13.89
CA GLY A 26 -24.19 -17.39 -14.46
C GLY A 26 -25.49 -17.50 -13.66
N GLN A 27 -25.54 -16.96 -12.43
CA GLN A 27 -26.71 -16.96 -11.55
C GLN A 27 -26.55 -15.92 -10.43
N ALA A 28 -27.65 -15.61 -9.74
CA ALA A 28 -27.60 -14.86 -8.49
C ALA A 28 -26.77 -15.59 -7.43
N VAL A 29 -25.99 -14.85 -6.65
CA VAL A 29 -25.15 -15.41 -5.57
C VAL A 29 -25.75 -15.08 -4.19
N PRO A 30 -25.55 -15.95 -3.17
CA PRO A 30 -26.01 -15.65 -1.82
C PRO A 30 -25.41 -14.32 -1.34
N SER A 31 -26.26 -13.48 -0.75
CA SER A 31 -25.87 -12.20 -0.22
C SER A 31 -26.55 -11.90 1.11
N SER A 32 -25.91 -11.06 1.92
CA SER A 32 -26.49 -10.55 3.17
C SER A 32 -26.14 -9.07 3.37
N PRO A 33 -27.05 -8.26 3.96
CA PRO A 33 -26.76 -6.85 4.22
C PRO A 33 -25.51 -6.66 5.08
N ALA A 34 -24.69 -5.68 4.70
CA ALA A 34 -23.46 -5.36 5.40
C ALA A 34 -23.17 -3.86 5.30
N SER A 35 -22.25 -3.38 6.14
CA SER A 35 -21.79 -2.00 6.12
C SER A 35 -20.29 -1.93 6.27
N LEU A 36 -19.70 -0.88 5.70
CA LEU A 36 -18.28 -0.59 5.73
C LEU A 36 -18.04 0.76 6.42
N ALA A 37 -17.58 0.71 7.67
CA ALA A 37 -17.26 1.88 8.47
C ALA A 37 -15.95 2.55 8.03
N GLY A 38 -15.86 3.86 8.21
CA GLY A 38 -14.68 4.65 7.87
C GLY A 38 -14.59 5.04 6.38
N TYR A 39 -15.69 4.87 5.64
CA TYR A 39 -15.79 5.18 4.23
C TYR A 39 -17.01 6.03 3.92
N THR A 40 -16.89 6.82 2.86
CA THR A 40 -17.98 7.45 2.12
C THR A 40 -17.83 7.08 0.63
N THR A 41 -18.73 7.57 -0.21
CA THR A 41 -18.62 7.39 -1.66
C THR A 41 -18.36 8.73 -2.32
N ARG A 42 -17.52 8.71 -3.35
CA ARG A 42 -17.29 9.88 -4.22
C ARG A 42 -17.49 9.49 -5.68
N PRO A 43 -18.01 10.41 -6.52
CA PRO A 43 -18.02 10.22 -7.97
C PRO A 43 -16.58 10.13 -8.53
N GLN A 44 -16.31 9.11 -9.34
CA GLN A 44 -15.10 8.94 -10.13
C GLN A 44 -15.54 8.99 -11.61
N PRO A 45 -15.12 10.01 -12.39
CA PRO A 45 -15.34 10.03 -13.82
C PRO A 45 -14.70 8.80 -14.47
N ILE A 46 -15.44 8.13 -15.35
CA ILE A 46 -14.91 7.04 -16.16
C ILE A 46 -14.22 7.68 -17.36
N THR A 47 -12.92 7.44 -17.52
CA THR A 47 -12.16 7.98 -18.65
C THR A 47 -11.96 6.97 -19.78
N ASP A 48 -12.18 5.68 -19.52
CA ASP A 48 -12.07 4.62 -20.53
C ASP A 48 -13.29 4.61 -21.47
N PRO A 49 -13.11 4.88 -22.78
CA PRO A 49 -14.20 4.86 -23.76
C PRO A 49 -14.92 3.52 -23.89
N ALA A 50 -14.23 2.39 -23.69
CA ALA A 50 -14.82 1.06 -23.79
C ALA A 50 -15.76 0.77 -22.60
N VAL A 51 -15.39 1.24 -21.40
CA VAL A 51 -16.20 1.11 -20.19
C VAL A 51 -17.44 2.01 -20.25
N ILE A 52 -17.30 3.23 -20.76
CA ILE A 52 -18.45 4.13 -21.01
C ILE A 52 -19.43 3.47 -21.98
N ALA A 53 -18.93 2.86 -23.06
CA ALA A 53 -19.76 2.20 -24.06
C ALA A 53 -20.49 0.96 -23.52
N ALA A 54 -19.86 0.20 -22.61
CA ALA A 54 -20.45 -1.00 -22.01
C ALA A 54 -21.44 -0.69 -20.87
N SER A 55 -21.14 0.32 -20.04
CA SER A 55 -21.95 0.66 -18.85
C SER A 55 -23.04 1.70 -19.12
N GLY A 56 -22.87 2.55 -20.14
CA GLY A 56 -23.74 3.69 -20.42
C GLY A 56 -23.65 4.82 -19.40
N LEU A 57 -22.66 4.77 -18.49
CA LEU A 57 -22.43 5.76 -17.44
C LEU A 57 -21.06 6.41 -17.67
N ASP A 58 -20.97 7.71 -17.41
CA ASP A 58 -19.72 8.50 -17.43
C ASP A 58 -19.13 8.73 -16.02
N VAL A 59 -19.81 8.21 -14.99
CA VAL A 59 -19.44 8.35 -13.58
C VAL A 59 -19.69 7.03 -12.84
N HIS A 60 -18.67 6.56 -12.12
CA HIS A 60 -18.77 5.45 -11.18
C HIS A 60 -18.65 5.96 -9.74
N LEU A 61 -19.17 5.22 -8.76
CA LEU A 61 -18.93 5.53 -7.34
C LEU A 61 -17.72 4.73 -6.85
N THR A 62 -16.77 5.43 -6.22
CA THR A 62 -15.64 4.79 -5.56
C THR A 62 -15.66 5.08 -4.05
N LEU A 63 -15.01 4.21 -3.29
CA LEU A 63 -14.87 4.36 -1.84
C LEU A 63 -13.78 5.40 -1.52
N GLU A 64 -14.14 6.35 -0.66
CA GLU A 64 -13.26 7.39 -0.14
C GLU A 64 -13.21 7.30 1.39
N ARG A 65 -12.05 7.55 2.01
CA ARG A 65 -11.93 7.48 3.47
C ARG A 65 -12.61 8.66 4.14
N ARG A 66 -13.44 8.35 5.14
CA ARG A 66 -14.08 9.38 5.98
C ARG A 66 -14.35 8.84 7.38
N ILE A 67 -13.70 9.44 8.38
CA ILE A 67 -13.90 9.07 9.79
C ILE A 67 -15.35 9.29 10.19
N GLY A 68 -15.93 8.31 10.89
CA GLY A 68 -17.30 8.37 11.40
C GLY A 68 -18.38 8.18 10.33
N ALA A 69 -18.00 8.07 9.05
CA ALA A 69 -18.92 7.72 7.97
C ALA A 69 -19.05 6.20 7.82
N GLU A 70 -20.10 5.78 7.13
CA GLU A 70 -20.40 4.40 6.85
C GLU A 70 -21.06 4.28 5.48
N VAL A 71 -20.64 3.29 4.69
CA VAL A 71 -21.30 2.91 3.43
C VAL A 71 -22.11 1.64 3.66
N LYS A 72 -23.40 1.68 3.29
CA LYS A 72 -24.29 0.52 3.33
C LYS A 72 -24.21 -0.25 2.03
N GLY A 73 -24.21 -1.57 2.12
CA GLY A 73 -24.17 -2.48 0.98
C GLY A 73 -24.56 -3.89 1.38
N ALA A 74 -23.92 -4.87 0.75
CA ALA A 74 -24.08 -6.28 1.09
C ALA A 74 -22.77 -7.03 0.85
N VAL A 75 -22.62 -8.17 1.53
CA VAL A 75 -21.58 -9.14 1.18
C VAL A 75 -22.14 -10.16 0.19
N LEU A 76 -21.35 -10.53 -0.80
CA LEU A 76 -21.59 -11.60 -1.75
C LEU A 76 -20.71 -12.79 -1.38
N HIS A 77 -21.28 -13.99 -1.41
CA HIS A 77 -20.55 -15.25 -1.18
C HIS A 77 -20.16 -15.88 -2.52
N LEU A 78 -18.86 -15.84 -2.81
CA LEU A 78 -18.31 -16.14 -4.14
C LEU A 78 -17.42 -17.39 -4.12
N THR A 79 -17.45 -18.14 -5.21
CA THR A 79 -16.43 -19.16 -5.54
C THR A 79 -15.13 -18.48 -6.01
N ASP A 80 -14.05 -19.24 -6.17
CA ASP A 80 -12.81 -18.71 -6.78
C ASP A 80 -13.05 -18.16 -8.19
N GLN A 81 -13.88 -18.84 -8.99
CA GLN A 81 -14.23 -18.44 -10.35
C GLN A 81 -15.07 -17.16 -10.36
N ASP A 82 -16.08 -17.07 -9.49
CA ASP A 82 -16.91 -15.86 -9.38
C ASP A 82 -16.07 -14.66 -8.95
N LEU A 83 -15.15 -14.87 -8.01
CA LEU A 83 -14.28 -13.80 -7.53
C LEU A 83 -13.33 -13.32 -8.64
N ALA A 84 -12.75 -14.22 -9.44
CA ALA A 84 -11.94 -13.86 -10.60
C ALA A 84 -12.76 -13.14 -11.69
N ALA A 85 -14.03 -13.53 -11.90
CA ALA A 85 -14.93 -12.84 -12.82
C ALA A 85 -15.28 -11.43 -12.32
N ALA A 86 -15.43 -11.25 -11.00
CA ALA A 86 -15.60 -9.94 -10.41
C ALA A 86 -14.34 -9.07 -10.58
N ASP A 87 -13.14 -9.64 -10.43
CA ASP A 87 -11.88 -8.89 -10.64
C ASP A 87 -11.81 -8.37 -12.08
N ALA A 88 -12.20 -9.19 -13.07
CA ALA A 88 -12.23 -8.80 -14.47
C ALA A 88 -13.29 -7.75 -14.82
N TYR A 89 -14.38 -7.67 -14.04
CA TYR A 89 -15.46 -6.71 -14.23
C TYR A 89 -15.10 -5.30 -13.75
N GLU A 90 -14.39 -5.18 -12.63
CA GLU A 90 -14.12 -3.88 -11.98
C GLU A 90 -12.98 -3.10 -12.66
N VAL A 91 -12.27 -3.68 -13.63
CA VAL A 91 -11.21 -3.05 -14.45
C VAL A 91 -10.07 -2.39 -13.65
N ASP A 92 -9.11 -1.77 -14.34
CA ASP A 92 -7.84 -1.28 -13.76
C ASP A 92 -7.99 -0.09 -12.79
N ASP A 93 -9.15 0.57 -12.76
CA ASP A 93 -9.43 1.70 -11.86
C ASP A 93 -9.64 1.26 -10.40
N TYR A 94 -9.87 -0.04 -10.17
CA TYR A 94 -10.14 -0.60 -8.86
C TYR A 94 -9.19 -1.75 -8.54
N ALA A 95 -8.89 -1.90 -7.26
CA ALA A 95 -8.07 -2.97 -6.76
C ALA A 95 -8.77 -3.69 -5.62
N ARG A 96 -8.85 -5.02 -5.70
CA ARG A 96 -9.37 -5.84 -4.62
C ARG A 96 -8.45 -5.76 -3.41
N ARG A 97 -8.98 -5.33 -2.26
CA ARG A 97 -8.23 -5.22 -0.99
C ARG A 97 -9.02 -5.82 0.16
N ARG A 98 -8.32 -6.26 1.20
CA ARG A 98 -8.94 -6.70 2.45
C ARG A 98 -9.46 -5.50 3.23
N VAL A 99 -10.67 -5.63 3.74
CA VAL A 99 -11.34 -4.64 4.60
C VAL A 99 -11.96 -5.30 5.81
N VAL A 100 -12.32 -4.50 6.81
CA VAL A 100 -13.09 -4.93 7.99
C VAL A 100 -14.46 -4.29 7.93
N LEU A 101 -15.51 -5.12 7.93
CA LEU A 101 -16.90 -4.67 7.96
C LEU A 101 -17.23 -4.06 9.33
N SER A 102 -18.33 -3.31 9.42
CA SER A 102 -18.84 -2.79 10.71
C SER A 102 -19.13 -3.90 11.73
N SER A 103 -19.33 -5.15 11.28
CA SER A 103 -19.50 -6.34 12.12
C SER A 103 -18.18 -6.88 12.71
N GLY A 104 -17.02 -6.40 12.25
CA GLY A 104 -15.69 -6.95 12.57
C GLY A 104 -15.24 -8.10 11.67
N GLU A 105 -16.10 -8.57 10.76
CA GLU A 105 -15.75 -9.61 9.79
C GLU A 105 -14.81 -9.08 8.71
N ARG A 106 -13.90 -9.94 8.24
CA ARG A 106 -12.97 -9.62 7.16
C ARG A 106 -13.61 -9.94 5.82
N ALA A 107 -13.66 -8.97 4.92
CA ALA A 107 -14.16 -9.14 3.56
C ALA A 107 -13.14 -8.62 2.53
N TRP A 108 -13.35 -8.99 1.28
CA TRP A 108 -12.80 -8.29 0.13
C TRP A 108 -13.66 -7.06 -0.19
N ALA A 109 -13.07 -6.02 -0.74
CA ALA A 109 -13.77 -4.91 -1.39
C ALA A 109 -12.91 -4.36 -2.53
N TYR A 110 -13.56 -3.74 -3.52
CA TYR A 110 -12.87 -2.99 -4.56
C TYR A 110 -12.65 -1.55 -4.09
N LEU A 111 -11.38 -1.16 -3.96
CA LEU A 111 -10.95 0.18 -3.56
C LEU A 111 -10.29 0.88 -4.74
N ASP A 112 -10.13 2.21 -4.67
CA ASP A 112 -9.38 2.98 -5.68
C ASP A 112 -7.99 2.34 -5.93
N ALA A 113 -7.65 2.06 -7.18
CA ALA A 113 -6.35 1.47 -7.53
C ALA A 113 -5.17 2.36 -7.15
N LYS A 114 -5.39 3.67 -6.98
CA LYS A 114 -4.38 4.64 -6.53
C LYS A 114 -4.43 4.78 -5.01
N PRO A 115 -3.51 4.16 -4.24
CA PRO A 115 -3.73 3.93 -2.82
C PRO A 115 -3.74 5.18 -1.94
N LEU A 116 -3.10 6.26 -2.37
CA LEU A 116 -3.02 7.49 -1.59
C LEU A 116 -4.07 8.53 -2.01
N ARG A 117 -4.77 8.32 -3.13
CA ARG A 117 -5.86 9.20 -3.57
C ARG A 117 -7.06 9.23 -2.61
N PRO A 118 -7.58 8.09 -2.10
CA PRO A 118 -8.72 8.11 -1.19
C PRO A 118 -8.32 8.32 0.28
N ALA A 119 -7.03 8.47 0.59
CA ALA A 119 -6.54 8.58 1.96
C ALA A 119 -6.85 9.96 2.55
N ALA A 120 -7.25 10.04 3.81
CA ALA A 120 -7.31 11.29 4.55
C ALA A 120 -6.15 11.37 5.57
N ARG A 121 -5.85 10.26 6.25
CA ARG A 121 -4.89 10.21 7.35
C ARG A 121 -3.84 9.14 7.12
N ILE A 122 -2.66 9.59 6.71
CA ILE A 122 -1.52 8.74 6.36
C ILE A 122 -0.55 8.69 7.54
N VAL A 123 -0.24 7.49 8.01
CA VAL A 123 0.92 7.24 8.87
C VAL A 123 2.02 6.63 8.01
N ILE A 124 3.20 7.23 8.04
CA ILE A 124 4.40 6.74 7.38
C ILE A 124 5.28 6.09 8.44
N VAL A 125 5.59 4.81 8.29
CA VAL A 125 6.58 4.10 9.09
C VAL A 125 7.70 3.64 8.16
N GLY A 126 8.94 3.70 8.62
CA GLY A 126 10.06 3.49 7.71
C GLY A 126 11.42 3.70 8.33
N ASP A 127 12.41 3.79 7.46
CA ASP A 127 13.82 3.93 7.81
C ASP A 127 14.35 5.38 7.62
N SER A 128 15.67 5.52 7.48
CA SER A 128 16.34 6.82 7.32
C SER A 128 15.96 7.56 6.04
N ILE A 129 15.54 6.86 4.99
CA ILE A 129 15.15 7.49 3.74
C ILE A 129 13.73 8.04 3.87
N ALA A 130 12.81 7.30 4.48
CA ALA A 130 11.48 7.80 4.81
C ALA A 130 11.52 8.95 5.82
N TYR A 131 12.49 8.94 6.74
CA TYR A 131 12.76 10.04 7.66
C TYR A 131 13.18 11.34 6.94
N GLY A 132 13.78 11.24 5.75
CA GLY A 132 14.32 12.39 5.01
C GLY A 132 15.69 12.85 5.51
N ARG A 133 16.52 11.92 6.00
CA ARG A 133 17.79 12.21 6.72
C ARG A 133 18.70 13.24 6.03
N CYS A 134 18.73 13.25 4.70
CA CYS A 134 19.64 14.09 3.91
C CYS A 134 18.95 15.26 3.19
N ASP A 135 17.71 15.57 3.55
CA ASP A 135 17.00 16.75 3.07
C ASP A 135 16.37 17.52 4.24
N PRO A 136 16.85 18.74 4.55
CA PRO A 136 16.32 19.54 5.66
C PRO A 136 14.84 19.91 5.51
N GLN A 137 14.25 19.74 4.32
CA GLN A 137 12.81 19.92 4.08
C GLN A 137 11.96 18.68 4.42
N GLY A 138 12.57 17.62 4.98
CA GLY A 138 11.89 16.39 5.37
C GLY A 138 11.73 15.37 4.24
N GLY A 139 12.49 15.53 3.14
CA GLY A 139 12.53 14.59 2.03
C GLY A 139 11.21 14.44 1.28
N TRP A 140 11.02 13.28 0.64
CA TRP A 140 9.80 12.99 -0.12
C TRP A 140 8.56 12.93 0.80
N ALA A 141 8.74 12.49 2.05
CA ALA A 141 7.67 12.40 3.04
C ALA A 141 7.18 13.79 3.47
N GLY A 142 8.10 14.76 3.64
CA GLY A 142 7.76 16.16 3.90
C GLY A 142 6.98 16.80 2.75
N ARG A 143 7.40 16.55 1.50
CA ARG A 143 6.67 17.01 0.30
C ARG A 143 5.28 16.38 0.20
N LEU A 144 5.17 15.07 0.47
CA LEU A 144 3.89 14.37 0.57
C LEU A 144 2.99 15.00 1.62
N ALA A 145 3.51 15.25 2.83
CA ALA A 145 2.75 15.88 3.90
C ALA A 145 2.23 17.26 3.50
N ALA A 146 3.09 18.11 2.93
CA ALA A 146 2.72 19.46 2.51
C ALA A 146 1.61 19.45 1.44
N ALA A 147 1.75 18.62 0.40
CA ALA A 147 0.75 18.51 -0.66
C ALA A 147 -0.57 17.91 -0.15
N HIS A 148 -0.49 16.84 0.63
CA HIS A 148 -1.66 16.12 1.14
C HIS A 148 -2.48 16.97 2.10
N ILE A 149 -1.84 17.60 3.08
CA ILE A 149 -2.50 18.48 4.05
C ILE A 149 -3.00 19.76 3.35
N GLY A 150 -2.23 20.31 2.41
CA GLY A 150 -2.62 21.51 1.66
C GLY A 150 -3.87 21.31 0.80
N ALA A 151 -4.13 20.09 0.30
CA ALA A 151 -5.31 19.79 -0.49
C ALA A 151 -6.62 19.83 0.31
N ASN A 152 -6.58 19.49 1.61
CA ASN A 152 -7.73 19.59 2.52
C ASN A 152 -7.26 19.68 3.98
N GLU A 153 -6.93 20.88 4.44
CA GLU A 153 -6.38 21.09 5.79
C GLU A 153 -7.36 20.68 6.90
N ALA A 154 -8.67 20.75 6.66
CA ALA A 154 -9.67 20.39 7.65
C ALA A 154 -9.57 18.91 8.04
N ASP A 155 -9.41 18.01 7.07
CA ASP A 155 -9.50 16.56 7.28
C ASP A 155 -8.16 15.82 7.12
N HIS A 156 -7.27 16.30 6.25
CA HIS A 156 -6.07 15.55 5.87
C HIS A 156 -4.96 15.66 6.91
N ARG A 157 -4.36 14.53 7.30
CA ARG A 157 -3.20 14.49 8.20
C ARG A 157 -2.13 13.54 7.68
N VAL A 158 -0.87 13.88 7.90
CA VAL A 158 0.27 13.00 7.64
C VAL A 158 1.14 12.95 8.89
N PHE A 159 1.52 11.75 9.30
CA PHE A 159 2.42 11.52 10.43
C PHE A 159 3.62 10.73 9.94
N ASN A 160 4.78 11.37 9.84
CA ASN A 160 6.03 10.67 9.57
C ASN A 160 6.63 10.15 10.88
N LEU A 161 6.67 8.83 11.04
CA LEU A 161 7.15 8.12 12.21
C LEU A 161 8.34 7.21 11.86
N ALA A 162 8.98 7.46 10.73
CA ALA A 162 10.16 6.73 10.33
C ALA A 162 11.30 6.91 11.35
N ILE A 163 12.08 5.85 11.56
CA ILE A 163 13.22 5.85 12.48
C ILE A 163 14.47 5.47 11.69
N PRO A 164 15.50 6.34 11.63
CA PRO A 164 16.73 6.04 10.93
C PRO A 164 17.38 4.74 11.39
N GLY A 165 17.75 3.89 10.44
CA GLY A 165 18.41 2.59 10.69
C GLY A 165 17.45 1.41 10.89
N SER A 166 16.14 1.63 10.99
CA SER A 166 15.20 0.53 11.22
C SER A 166 15.12 -0.45 10.05
N THR A 167 15.12 -1.73 10.39
CA THR A 167 14.72 -2.87 9.54
C THR A 167 13.20 -3.03 9.51
N LEU A 168 12.66 -3.85 8.60
CA LEU A 168 11.22 -4.16 8.59
C LEU A 168 10.75 -4.82 9.90
N ALA A 169 11.61 -5.61 10.55
CA ALA A 169 11.30 -6.22 11.85
C ALA A 169 11.08 -5.17 12.95
N GLU A 170 11.98 -4.21 13.06
CA GLU A 170 11.86 -3.11 14.04
C GLU A 170 10.67 -2.20 13.69
N VAL A 171 10.46 -1.91 12.39
CA VAL A 171 9.27 -1.18 11.92
C VAL A 171 8.01 -1.92 12.33
N SER A 172 7.94 -3.25 12.16
CA SER A 172 6.79 -4.05 12.58
C SER A 172 6.59 -4.02 14.10
N GLU A 173 7.66 -4.10 14.88
CA GLU A 173 7.58 -4.14 16.35
C GLU A 173 7.07 -2.82 16.93
N GLN A 174 7.55 -1.69 16.40
CA GLN A 174 7.22 -0.36 16.94
C GLN A 174 5.86 0.18 16.49
N THR A 175 5.36 -0.26 15.32
CA THR A 175 4.17 0.33 14.69
C THR A 175 2.89 0.27 15.55
N PRO A 176 2.50 -0.85 16.18
CA PRO A 176 1.23 -0.96 16.89
C PRO A 176 1.00 0.11 17.97
N ALA A 177 2.04 0.42 18.74
CA ALA A 177 1.97 1.41 19.82
C ALA A 177 1.75 2.85 19.32
N LEU A 178 1.99 3.10 18.02
CA LEU A 178 1.96 4.42 17.43
C LEU A 178 0.64 4.73 16.70
N LEU A 179 -0.17 3.73 16.35
CA LEU A 179 -1.31 3.98 15.45
C LEU A 179 -2.55 4.55 16.13
N ALA A 180 -2.92 4.03 17.32
CA ALA A 180 -4.22 4.34 17.93
C ALA A 180 -4.49 5.85 18.10
N PRO A 181 -3.55 6.68 18.61
CA PRO A 181 -3.79 8.12 18.77
C PRO A 181 -3.88 8.88 17.44
N ARG A 182 -3.38 8.30 16.35
CA ARG A 182 -3.28 8.95 15.03
C ARG A 182 -4.48 8.64 14.15
N LEU A 183 -5.24 7.57 14.46
CA LEU A 183 -6.41 7.13 13.69
C LEU A 183 -6.09 7.08 12.18
N PRO A 184 -5.05 6.34 11.74
CA PRO A 184 -4.74 6.24 10.33
C PRO A 184 -5.85 5.53 9.57
N ASP A 185 -6.14 6.01 8.37
CA ASP A 185 -6.88 5.22 7.38
C ASP A 185 -5.94 4.57 6.36
N THR A 186 -4.67 4.97 6.36
CA THR A 186 -3.62 4.48 5.48
C THR A 186 -2.31 4.35 6.25
N LEU A 187 -1.71 3.17 6.21
CA LEU A 187 -0.38 2.88 6.73
C LEU A 187 0.57 2.69 5.54
N LEU A 188 1.52 3.61 5.40
CA LEU A 188 2.55 3.58 4.36
C LEU A 188 3.87 3.10 4.96
N VAL A 189 4.32 1.92 4.54
CA VAL A 189 5.59 1.29 4.96
C VAL A 189 6.67 1.61 3.93
N ALA A 190 7.68 2.34 4.35
CA ALA A 190 8.83 2.74 3.54
C ALA A 190 10.15 2.32 4.24
N ALA A 191 10.41 1.02 4.20
CA ALA A 191 11.61 0.39 4.74
C ALA A 191 12.02 -0.83 3.90
N GLY A 192 13.20 -1.36 4.19
CA GLY A 192 13.73 -2.58 3.57
C GLY A 192 15.21 -2.48 3.20
N VAL A 193 15.77 -1.28 3.15
CA VAL A 193 17.17 -1.15 2.73
C VAL A 193 18.13 -1.62 3.81
N ASN A 194 17.81 -1.40 5.09
CA ASN A 194 18.59 -1.91 6.21
C ASN A 194 18.54 -3.44 6.30
N ASP A 195 17.45 -4.07 5.85
CA ASP A 195 17.32 -5.53 5.76
C ASP A 195 18.28 -6.15 4.73
N SER A 196 18.76 -5.34 3.78
CA SER A 196 19.80 -5.74 2.81
C SER A 196 21.22 -5.66 3.38
N ALA A 197 21.43 -4.96 4.50
CA ALA A 197 22.74 -4.75 5.09
C ALA A 197 23.35 -6.06 5.63
N GLN A 198 24.67 -6.18 5.56
CA GLN A 198 25.43 -7.24 6.22
C GLN A 198 26.58 -6.64 7.02
N PRO A 199 26.97 -7.23 8.16
CA PRO A 199 28.22 -6.87 8.82
C PRO A 199 29.42 -7.07 7.90
N LEU A 200 30.42 -6.19 7.96
CA LEU A 200 31.68 -6.39 7.24
C LEU A 200 32.56 -7.49 7.85
N ALA A 201 32.44 -7.70 9.16
CA ALA A 201 33.21 -8.68 9.91
C ALA A 201 32.35 -9.30 11.02
N GLY A 202 32.74 -10.50 11.46
CA GLY A 202 32.05 -11.23 12.53
C GLY A 202 30.91 -12.13 12.04
N PRO A 203 30.12 -12.70 12.97
CA PRO A 203 29.00 -13.57 12.65
C PRO A 203 28.00 -12.83 11.73
N GLY A 204 27.60 -13.45 10.62
CA GLY A 204 26.66 -12.86 9.66
C GLY A 204 27.29 -12.13 8.48
N ALA A 205 28.61 -11.89 8.48
CA ALA A 205 29.29 -11.19 7.39
C ALA A 205 29.28 -11.92 6.04
N LEU A 206 28.99 -13.23 6.07
CA LEU A 206 28.82 -14.09 4.89
C LEU A 206 27.49 -14.86 4.97
N SER A 207 26.50 -14.35 5.70
CA SER A 207 25.21 -15.04 5.77
C SER A 207 24.46 -14.85 4.45
N ASP A 208 24.24 -15.97 3.76
CA ASP A 208 23.35 -16.05 2.60
C ASP A 208 21.89 -16.25 3.01
N GLU A 209 21.58 -16.26 4.33
CA GLU A 209 20.19 -16.36 4.76
C GLU A 209 19.39 -15.14 4.26
N PRO A 210 18.26 -15.38 3.60
CA PRO A 210 17.40 -14.30 3.15
C PRO A 210 16.83 -13.58 4.38
N PRO A 211 16.72 -12.25 4.35
CA PRO A 211 16.10 -11.51 5.44
C PRO A 211 14.63 -11.97 5.60
N ARG A 212 14.20 -12.20 6.85
CA ARG A 212 12.83 -12.65 7.20
C ARG A 212 11.82 -11.50 7.08
N ILE A 213 11.67 -10.97 5.87
CA ILE A 213 10.86 -9.78 5.63
C ILE A 213 9.36 -10.09 5.62
N THR A 214 8.95 -11.29 5.17
CA THR A 214 7.53 -11.64 5.03
C THR A 214 6.80 -11.70 6.37
N GLU A 215 7.44 -12.24 7.42
CA GLU A 215 6.87 -12.27 8.78
C GLU A 215 6.59 -10.85 9.30
N SER A 216 7.48 -9.91 9.01
CA SER A 216 7.32 -8.50 9.38
C SER A 216 6.18 -7.84 8.60
N LEU A 217 6.06 -8.14 7.30
CA LEU A 217 4.97 -7.65 6.45
C LEU A 217 3.60 -8.22 6.87
N ASP A 218 3.53 -9.50 7.25
CA ASP A 218 2.33 -10.14 7.78
C ASP A 218 1.84 -9.44 9.06
N SER A 219 2.78 -9.14 9.97
CA SER A 219 2.48 -8.43 11.21
C SER A 219 2.04 -6.97 10.95
N LEU A 220 2.67 -6.28 10.00
CA LEU A 220 2.25 -4.94 9.56
C LEU A 220 0.86 -4.95 8.91
N ALA A 221 0.54 -5.97 8.11
CA ALA A 221 -0.80 -6.14 7.53
C ALA A 221 -1.86 -6.39 8.59
N ALA A 222 -1.59 -7.26 9.56
CA ALA A 222 -2.48 -7.50 10.69
C ALA A 222 -2.71 -6.21 11.50
N THR A 223 -1.66 -5.43 11.71
CA THR A 223 -1.71 -4.13 12.40
C THR A 223 -2.51 -3.10 11.60
N ALA A 224 -2.30 -2.96 10.29
CA ALA A 224 -3.09 -2.07 9.46
C ALA A 224 -4.58 -2.46 9.49
N LEU A 225 -4.88 -3.75 9.33
CA LEU A 225 -6.24 -4.26 9.30
C LEU A 225 -6.98 -4.06 10.63
N SER A 226 -6.31 -4.24 11.77
CA SER A 226 -6.93 -4.01 13.09
C SER A 226 -7.31 -2.54 13.34
N HIS A 227 -6.65 -1.63 12.64
CA HIS A 227 -6.98 -0.20 12.61
C HIS A 227 -7.93 0.19 11.47
N ASN A 228 -8.44 -0.79 10.71
CA ASN A 228 -9.18 -0.57 9.47
C ASN A 228 -8.43 0.39 8.52
N ALA A 229 -7.09 0.29 8.47
CA ALA A 229 -6.22 1.08 7.61
C ALA A 229 -5.82 0.29 6.35
N ARG A 230 -5.67 0.99 5.23
CA ARG A 230 -5.14 0.42 3.99
C ARG A 230 -3.63 0.33 4.12
N LEU A 231 -3.07 -0.87 3.94
CA LEU A 231 -1.62 -1.05 3.93
C LEU A 231 -1.07 -0.73 2.53
N VAL A 232 0.01 0.04 2.49
CA VAL A 232 0.77 0.37 1.28
C VAL A 232 2.26 0.17 1.59
N VAL A 233 3.00 -0.48 0.70
CA VAL A 233 4.41 -0.84 0.93
C VAL A 233 5.29 -0.34 -0.23
N MET A 234 6.42 0.30 0.06
CA MET A 234 7.36 0.80 -0.96
C MET A 234 8.59 -0.08 -1.19
N GLY A 235 9.00 -0.86 -0.19
CA GLY A 235 10.25 -1.62 -0.24
C GLY A 235 11.51 -0.74 -0.31
N PRO A 236 12.69 -1.33 -0.59
CA PRO A 236 13.94 -0.60 -0.71
C PRO A 236 14.04 0.18 -2.02
N MET A 237 14.79 1.28 -1.99
CA MET A 237 15.20 2.03 -3.17
C MET A 237 16.51 1.49 -3.75
N TRP A 238 16.86 1.93 -4.96
CA TRP A 238 18.17 1.66 -5.53
C TRP A 238 19.27 2.30 -4.68
N LEU A 239 20.43 1.63 -4.59
CA LEU A 239 21.62 2.09 -3.89
C LEU A 239 22.86 1.93 -4.77
N ASP A 240 23.87 2.78 -4.52
CA ASP A 240 25.19 2.70 -5.15
C ASP A 240 26.15 1.90 -4.29
N GLU A 241 26.30 0.61 -4.62
CA GLU A 241 27.18 -0.32 -3.91
C GLU A 241 28.64 0.15 -3.87
N THR A 242 29.10 0.90 -4.88
CA THR A 242 30.50 1.36 -4.92
C THR A 242 30.81 2.39 -3.84
N ARG A 243 29.77 3.08 -3.35
CA ARG A 243 29.85 4.12 -2.32
C ARG A 243 29.45 3.62 -0.93
N THR A 244 28.86 2.43 -0.81
CA THR A 244 28.40 1.83 0.46
C THR A 244 29.24 0.62 0.92
N ARG A 245 30.50 0.51 0.46
CA ARG A 245 31.38 -0.66 0.74
C ARG A 245 31.75 -0.81 2.21
N ASP A 246 31.96 0.30 2.91
CA ASP A 246 32.11 0.34 4.37
C ASP A 246 31.28 1.49 4.92
N TYR A 247 30.03 1.16 5.22
CA TYR A 247 29.07 2.07 5.81
C TYR A 247 29.00 1.84 7.32
N GLY A 248 30.01 2.32 8.04
CA GLY A 248 30.07 2.20 9.50
C GLY A 248 30.14 0.75 9.98
N GLY A 249 30.91 -0.11 9.28
CA GLY A 249 31.01 -1.54 9.59
C GLY A 249 29.93 -2.41 8.94
N LEU A 250 29.04 -1.81 8.15
CA LEU A 250 28.05 -2.52 7.32
C LEU A 250 28.44 -2.43 5.84
N ARG A 251 28.03 -3.45 5.09
CA ARG A 251 28.05 -3.46 3.62
C ARG A 251 26.64 -3.58 3.08
N PHE A 252 26.35 -2.83 2.03
CA PHE A 252 25.12 -2.92 1.26
C PHE A 252 25.48 -3.35 -0.16
N THR A 253 24.83 -4.39 -0.68
CA THR A 253 25.04 -4.87 -2.04
C THR A 253 23.77 -4.73 -2.86
N LEU A 254 23.94 -4.48 -4.16
CA LEU A 254 22.83 -4.35 -5.10
C LEU A 254 22.04 -5.66 -5.18
N GLU A 255 22.74 -6.80 -5.16
CA GLU A 255 22.14 -8.14 -5.17
C GLU A 255 21.16 -8.33 -4.01
N ARG A 256 21.55 -7.95 -2.80
CA ARG A 256 20.70 -8.11 -1.61
C ARG A 256 19.54 -7.13 -1.60
N ALA A 257 19.77 -5.87 -1.99
CA ALA A 257 18.70 -4.89 -2.13
C ALA A 257 17.64 -5.34 -3.14
N LEU A 258 18.06 -5.94 -4.26
CA LEU A 258 17.17 -6.57 -5.25
C LEU A 258 16.41 -7.76 -4.65
N ALA A 259 17.07 -8.65 -3.92
CA ALA A 259 16.40 -9.79 -3.27
C ALA A 259 15.31 -9.35 -2.29
N VAL A 260 15.55 -8.27 -1.52
CA VAL A 260 14.54 -7.67 -0.65
C VAL A 260 13.39 -7.07 -1.47
N ARG A 261 13.69 -6.27 -2.49
CA ARG A 261 12.66 -5.69 -3.38
C ARG A 261 11.75 -6.75 -3.99
N GLU A 262 12.33 -7.81 -4.52
CA GLU A 262 11.58 -8.91 -5.13
C GLU A 262 10.70 -9.65 -4.12
N SER A 263 11.22 -9.86 -2.90
CA SER A 263 10.46 -10.51 -1.84
C SER A 263 9.32 -9.63 -1.33
N VAL A 264 9.50 -8.31 -1.24
CA VAL A 264 8.43 -7.35 -0.91
C VAL A 264 7.36 -7.35 -2.01
N ARG A 265 7.76 -7.27 -3.28
CA ARG A 265 6.85 -7.30 -4.42
C ARG A 265 6.01 -8.58 -4.44
N ALA A 266 6.67 -9.74 -4.37
CA ALA A 266 5.99 -11.03 -4.40
C ALA A 266 5.01 -11.20 -3.22
N TRP A 267 5.38 -10.71 -2.03
CA TRP A 267 4.49 -10.73 -0.87
C TRP A 267 3.27 -9.82 -1.09
N CYS A 268 3.45 -8.60 -1.61
CA CYS A 268 2.35 -7.68 -1.87
C CYS A 268 1.37 -8.25 -2.89
N ASP A 269 1.88 -8.84 -3.98
CA ASP A 269 1.07 -9.47 -5.02
C ASP A 269 0.26 -10.64 -4.45
N ALA A 270 0.90 -11.52 -3.68
CA ALA A 270 0.24 -12.68 -3.07
C ALA A 270 -0.85 -12.31 -2.04
N HIS A 271 -0.72 -11.16 -1.38
CA HIS A 271 -1.63 -10.71 -0.32
C HIS A 271 -2.64 -9.65 -0.78
N HIS A 272 -2.61 -9.27 -2.06
CA HIS A 272 -3.38 -8.15 -2.59
C HIS A 272 -3.16 -6.86 -1.78
N VAL A 273 -1.89 -6.50 -1.55
CA VAL A 273 -1.48 -5.27 -0.88
C VAL A 273 -0.88 -4.32 -1.92
N ASP A 274 -1.09 -3.01 -1.74
CA ASP A 274 -0.54 -2.02 -2.65
C ASP A 274 0.99 -1.93 -2.53
N HIS A 275 1.68 -2.13 -3.65
CA HIS A 275 3.13 -1.96 -3.76
C HIS A 275 3.46 -0.73 -4.61
N LEU A 276 4.24 0.19 -4.05
CA LEU A 276 4.72 1.40 -4.71
C LEU A 276 6.23 1.30 -4.93
N ASP A 277 6.64 0.75 -6.07
CA ASP A 277 8.04 0.50 -6.36
C ASP A 277 8.82 1.81 -6.62
N MET A 278 9.74 2.13 -5.71
CA MET A 278 10.54 3.36 -5.73
C MET A 278 11.96 3.16 -6.30
N TRP A 279 12.24 2.01 -6.95
CA TRP A 279 13.57 1.66 -7.43
C TRP A 279 14.03 2.50 -8.64
N GLU A 280 13.19 2.54 -9.67
CA GLU A 280 13.50 3.14 -10.97
C GLU A 280 13.90 4.63 -10.94
N PRO A 281 13.25 5.49 -10.13
CA PRO A 281 13.60 6.92 -10.07
C PRO A 281 15.05 7.22 -9.71
N LEU A 282 15.73 6.34 -8.99
CA LEU A 282 17.11 6.53 -8.55
C LEU A 282 18.09 5.56 -9.18
N ARG A 283 17.62 4.63 -10.02
CA ARG A 283 18.47 3.60 -10.63
C ARG A 283 19.62 4.24 -11.41
N GLU A 284 20.85 3.87 -11.03
CA GLU A 284 22.10 4.35 -11.65
C GLU A 284 22.31 5.87 -11.55
N ARG A 285 21.60 6.56 -10.65
CA ARG A 285 21.73 8.00 -10.43
C ARG A 285 22.43 8.31 -9.12
N SER A 286 23.67 7.85 -9.03
CA SER A 286 24.54 8.05 -7.87
C SER A 286 24.74 9.54 -7.52
N ASP A 287 24.64 10.42 -8.51
CA ASP A 287 24.71 11.87 -8.34
C ASP A 287 23.61 12.41 -7.40
N LEU A 288 22.46 11.75 -7.34
CA LEU A 288 21.35 12.12 -6.45
C LEU A 288 21.46 11.54 -5.02
N LEU A 289 22.57 10.85 -4.71
CA LEU A 289 22.80 10.22 -3.42
C LEU A 289 24.00 10.86 -2.71
N VAL A 290 23.82 11.18 -1.42
CA VAL A 290 24.87 11.79 -0.59
C VAL A 290 25.98 10.78 -0.27
N ASP A 291 25.61 9.54 0.04
CA ASP A 291 26.52 8.49 0.52
C ASP A 291 26.33 7.15 -0.21
N GLY A 292 25.61 7.17 -1.33
CA GLY A 292 25.24 5.96 -2.08
C GLY A 292 23.99 5.24 -1.55
N LEU A 293 23.39 5.73 -0.45
CA LEU A 293 22.16 5.19 0.12
C LEU A 293 21.08 6.26 0.27
N HIS A 294 21.45 7.41 0.81
CA HIS A 294 20.51 8.47 1.16
C HIS A 294 20.38 9.48 0.01
N PRO A 295 19.15 9.69 -0.51
CA PRO A 295 18.90 10.73 -1.50
C PRO A 295 19.17 12.12 -0.92
N GLU A 296 19.75 13.00 -1.73
CA GLU A 296 19.80 14.43 -1.41
C GLU A 296 18.47 15.13 -1.71
N GLY A 297 18.41 16.46 -1.58
CA GLY A 297 17.19 17.22 -1.82
C GLY A 297 16.56 16.98 -3.21
N GLU A 298 17.37 16.94 -4.27
CA GLU A 298 16.90 16.64 -5.63
C GLU A 298 16.45 15.18 -5.77
N GLY A 299 17.22 14.23 -5.22
CA GLY A 299 16.83 12.81 -5.19
C GLY A 299 15.48 12.59 -4.49
N HIS A 300 15.25 13.25 -3.36
CA HIS A 300 13.97 13.25 -2.66
C HIS A 300 12.83 13.89 -3.46
N GLU A 301 13.11 14.91 -4.26
CA GLU A 301 12.09 15.50 -5.15
C GLU A 301 11.68 14.53 -6.27
N VAL A 302 12.64 13.84 -6.88
CA VAL A 302 12.34 12.82 -7.90
C VAL A 302 11.51 11.70 -7.31
N LEU A 303 11.88 11.19 -6.14
CA LEU A 303 11.07 10.18 -5.43
C LEU A 303 9.64 10.66 -5.19
N TYR A 304 9.46 11.90 -4.75
CA TYR A 304 8.14 12.46 -4.54
C TYR A 304 7.30 12.52 -5.83
N ARG A 305 7.88 12.96 -6.96
CA ARG A 305 7.16 13.01 -8.24
C ARG A 305 6.74 11.63 -8.73
N HIS A 306 7.61 10.63 -8.57
CA HIS A 306 7.29 9.24 -8.91
C HIS A 306 6.19 8.68 -8.01
N LEU A 307 6.27 8.92 -6.70
CA LEU A 307 5.23 8.56 -5.74
C LEU A 307 3.88 9.18 -6.12
N ASP A 308 3.87 10.47 -6.44
CA ASP A 308 2.66 11.20 -6.83
C ASP A 308 1.99 10.57 -8.06
N ALA A 309 2.77 10.26 -9.09
CA ALA A 309 2.27 9.61 -10.31
C ALA A 309 1.76 8.18 -10.09
N LEU A 310 2.40 7.41 -9.20
CA LEU A 310 1.98 6.04 -8.91
C LEU A 310 0.74 5.99 -8.01
N ALA A 311 0.61 6.92 -7.06
CA ALA A 311 -0.29 6.77 -5.93
C ALA A 311 -1.49 7.74 -5.90
N ARG A 312 -1.51 8.76 -6.76
CA ARG A 312 -2.61 9.71 -6.94
C ARG A 312 -3.03 9.84 -8.40
#